data_AF-A0AAU7U5I0-F1
#
_entry.id   AF-A0AAU7U5I0-F1
#
_cell.length_a   1.000
_cell.length_b   1.000
_cell.length_c   1.000
_cell.angle_alpha   90.00
_cell.angle_beta   90.00
_cell.angle_gamma   90.00
#
_symmetry.space_group_name_H-M   'P 1'
#
loop_
_entity.id
_entity.type
_entity.pdbx_description
1 polymer ?
#
loop_
_entity_poly.entity_id
_entity_poly.type
_entity_poly.pdbx_seq_one_letter_code
_entity_poly.pdbx_strand_id
1 'polypeptide(L)'
;MRRSALFWPWLWWPAALLMFTVLQAGAGARTVQTCGLYQFVTDQLTDTDGYHTERLEVRDRSRVVATWNDAYTDVRWCRDVTADGVPEAMVSIASGGAHCCTTFKVYSLTRPLRQVLSVDAGNVDDIIPRQLDGTGPLELLSWDDRFAYAYGMSYAESPFLPVVYAYQGGRYVLATRRYPGILRDAGTLKAPPGTTTDLLLAVSSRLLLGQDPEAVLRQAPARLAEWMRSYLPDLRQDLGGFGADDWPARAGVARDQQLGGGRGGAFTAAGRREYVAVVRDGQMARLRLFSVQGERVVMSPPLASAPFSWTPETGPVWQPAFTVARSDGHEDLVMQDLRGVGLRFSAYRLKPDSATRLQDDPLTAALGCLGDFASLARTTRTQANTFLPEKQRAEARSALPSLLAQTERWTPLFAKPIAVRQLQDFHVHTLTVTRQSSAEVILRATLDLNFDEGSPKREAFTLTVRRQEGRWQVKALTQQPLIASLTF
;
A
#
# COMPACT_ATOMS: atom_id res chain seq x y z
N MET A 1 33.36 -38.44 26.63
CA MET A 1 33.08 -37.30 27.53
C MET A 1 31.86 -36.56 27.01
N ARG A 2 30.89 -36.34 27.91
CA ARG A 2 29.50 -35.98 27.63
C ARG A 2 29.34 -34.51 27.21
N ARG A 3 28.54 -34.25 26.16
CA ARG A 3 27.62 -33.10 26.11
C ARG A 3 26.33 -33.55 25.43
N SER A 4 25.34 -33.80 26.26
CA SER A 4 23.94 -34.02 25.90
C SER A 4 23.33 -32.66 25.57
N ALA A 5 22.88 -32.45 24.33
CA ALA A 5 21.98 -31.36 23.98
C ALA A 5 20.58 -31.98 23.80
N LEU A 6 19.69 -31.61 24.72
CA LEU A 6 18.28 -31.97 24.69
C LEU A 6 17.62 -31.33 23.47
N PHE A 7 17.29 -32.18 22.50
CA PHE A 7 16.32 -31.87 21.45
C PHE A 7 14.94 -31.75 22.11
N TRP A 8 14.36 -30.55 22.11
CA TRP A 8 12.93 -30.36 22.33
C TRP A 8 12.22 -30.54 20.98
N PRO A 9 11.27 -31.49 20.85
CA PRO A 9 10.43 -31.56 19.67
C PRO A 9 9.41 -30.42 19.75
N TRP A 10 9.49 -29.51 18.79
CA TRP A 10 8.51 -28.46 18.59
C TRP A 10 7.18 -29.13 18.24
N LEU A 11 6.20 -28.97 19.14
CA LEU A 11 4.82 -29.31 18.85
C LEU A 11 4.39 -28.56 17.60
N TRP A 12 3.94 -29.32 16.61
CA TRP A 12 3.16 -28.83 15.49
C TRP A 12 1.97 -28.04 16.04
N TRP A 13 1.95 -26.73 15.81
CA TRP A 13 0.67 -26.02 15.74
C TRP A 13 0.09 -26.36 14.37
N PRO A 14 -1.05 -27.06 14.29
CA PRO A 14 -1.79 -27.05 13.04
C PRO A 14 -2.18 -25.61 12.77
N ALA A 15 -2.21 -25.23 11.49
CA ALA A 15 -2.99 -24.09 11.05
C ALA A 15 -4.44 -24.36 11.48
N ALA A 16 -4.77 -23.96 12.71
CA ALA A 16 -6.15 -23.83 13.10
C ALA A 16 -6.69 -22.75 12.18
N LEU A 17 -7.60 -23.13 11.29
CA LEU A 17 -8.75 -22.28 11.07
C LEU A 17 -9.18 -21.87 12.48
N LEU A 18 -8.93 -20.61 12.85
CA LEU A 18 -9.78 -19.92 13.79
C LEU A 18 -11.14 -19.85 13.08
N MET A 19 -11.88 -20.97 13.12
CA MET A 19 -13.31 -20.87 13.29
C MET A 19 -13.44 -19.95 14.50
N PHE A 20 -13.87 -18.72 14.25
CA PHE A 20 -14.53 -17.94 15.28
C PHE A 20 -15.59 -18.86 15.85
N THR A 21 -15.27 -19.50 16.97
CA THR A 21 -16.30 -20.05 17.82
C THR A 21 -16.93 -18.80 18.39
N VAL A 22 -17.96 -18.30 17.70
CA VAL A 22 -18.92 -17.39 18.29
C VAL A 22 -19.57 -18.21 19.39
N LEU A 23 -18.94 -18.23 20.56
CA LEU A 23 -19.70 -18.30 21.79
C LEU A 23 -20.68 -17.14 21.67
N GLN A 24 -21.94 -17.47 21.39
CA GLN A 24 -23.04 -16.54 21.59
C GLN A 24 -23.05 -16.18 23.07
N ALA A 25 -22.18 -15.25 23.46
CA ALA A 25 -22.39 -14.42 24.62
C ALA A 25 -23.72 -13.69 24.35
N GLY A 26 -24.65 -13.80 25.29
CA GLY A 26 -25.97 -13.19 25.13
C GLY A 26 -25.83 -11.71 24.76
N ALA A 27 -26.72 -11.24 23.87
CA ALA A 27 -26.82 -9.83 23.52
C ALA A 27 -26.80 -8.97 24.81
N GLY A 28 -25.86 -8.01 24.87
CA GLY A 28 -25.69 -7.12 26.02
C GLY A 28 -24.53 -7.46 26.98
N ALA A 29 -23.56 -8.26 26.57
CA ALA A 29 -22.35 -8.45 27.37
C ALA A 29 -21.54 -7.14 27.47
N ARG A 30 -21.32 -6.69 28.70
CA ARG A 30 -20.47 -5.54 29.03
C ARG A 30 -19.20 -6.04 29.72
N THR A 31 -18.04 -5.70 29.17
CA THR A 31 -16.74 -6.02 29.77
C THR A 31 -16.08 -4.77 30.30
N VAL A 32 -15.42 -4.88 31.46
CA VAL A 32 -14.66 -3.79 32.06
C VAL A 32 -13.24 -4.30 32.36
N GLN A 33 -12.25 -3.67 31.74
CA GLN A 33 -10.84 -3.91 32.00
C GLN A 33 -10.23 -2.66 32.62
N THR A 34 -9.53 -2.80 33.74
CA THR A 34 -8.78 -1.69 34.34
C THR A 34 -7.33 -1.77 33.92
N CYS A 35 -6.76 -0.66 33.47
CA CYS A 35 -5.36 -0.54 33.12
C CYS A 35 -4.83 0.82 33.59
N GLY A 36 -3.82 0.79 34.46
CA GLY A 36 -3.32 1.99 35.12
C GLY A 36 -4.46 2.76 35.82
N LEU A 37 -4.63 4.02 35.44
CA LEU A 37 -5.62 4.93 36.02
C LEU A 37 -6.98 4.92 35.30
N TYR A 38 -7.12 4.11 34.24
CA TYR A 38 -8.26 4.13 33.34
C TYR A 38 -9.04 2.81 33.36
N GLN A 39 -10.33 2.91 33.08
CA GLN A 39 -11.20 1.77 32.81
C GLN A 39 -11.57 1.74 31.34
N PHE A 40 -11.37 0.60 30.70
CA PHE A 40 -11.80 0.30 29.34
C PHE A 40 -13.10 -0.48 29.45
N VAL A 41 -14.17 0.10 28.95
CA VAL A 41 -15.53 -0.46 29.02
C VAL A 41 -15.96 -0.79 27.60
N THR A 42 -16.16 -2.06 27.29
CA THR A 42 -16.72 -2.49 26.02
C THR A 42 -18.18 -2.89 26.23
N ASP A 43 -19.08 -2.26 25.48
CA ASP A 43 -20.48 -2.64 25.40
C ASP A 43 -20.74 -3.27 24.02
N GLN A 44 -21.35 -4.46 24.00
CA GLN A 44 -21.92 -4.98 22.76
C GLN A 44 -23.25 -4.27 22.46
N LEU A 45 -23.32 -3.63 21.30
CA LEU A 45 -24.50 -2.97 20.78
C LEU A 45 -25.14 -3.87 19.71
N THR A 46 -26.44 -4.15 19.87
CA THR A 46 -27.23 -4.78 18.83
C THR A 46 -27.76 -3.68 17.91
N ASP A 47 -27.34 -3.67 16.64
CA ASP A 47 -27.93 -2.78 15.64
C ASP A 47 -29.32 -3.29 15.20
N THR A 48 -30.23 -2.37 14.89
CA THR A 48 -31.55 -2.62 14.29
C THR A 48 -31.47 -3.35 12.95
N ASP A 49 -30.33 -3.26 12.27
CA ASP A 49 -30.09 -3.90 10.97
C ASP A 49 -29.45 -5.31 11.11
N GLY A 50 -29.28 -5.80 12.33
CA GLY A 50 -28.75 -7.15 12.61
C GLY A 50 -27.22 -7.26 12.56
N TYR A 51 -26.50 -6.17 12.34
CA TYR A 51 -25.03 -6.14 12.41
C TYR A 51 -24.53 -5.97 13.85
N HIS A 52 -23.46 -6.70 14.18
CA HIS A 52 -22.78 -6.56 15.47
C HIS A 52 -21.96 -5.27 15.48
N THR A 53 -22.15 -4.44 16.50
CA THR A 53 -21.29 -3.27 16.78
C THR A 53 -20.85 -3.33 18.23
N GLU A 54 -19.61 -2.97 18.50
CA GLU A 54 -19.06 -2.82 19.84
C GLU A 54 -18.70 -1.35 20.09
N ARG A 55 -19.02 -0.87 21.29
CA ARG A 55 -18.59 0.43 21.77
C ARG A 55 -17.54 0.25 22.85
N LEU A 56 -16.34 0.76 22.59
CA LEU A 56 -15.27 0.85 23.60
C LEU A 56 -15.15 2.27 24.13
N GLU A 57 -15.31 2.44 25.44
CA GLU A 57 -15.08 3.69 26.15
C GLU A 57 -13.85 3.60 27.05
N VAL A 58 -13.01 4.63 27.04
CA VAL A 58 -11.94 4.83 28.04
C VAL A 58 -12.42 5.83 29.06
N ARG A 59 -12.42 5.45 30.33
CA ARG A 59 -12.94 6.24 31.44
C ARG A 59 -11.84 6.57 32.45
N ASP A 60 -11.75 7.84 32.82
CA ASP A 60 -11.00 8.31 33.99
C ASP A 60 -12.01 8.57 35.11
N ARG A 61 -12.08 7.64 36.07
CA ARG A 61 -13.17 7.59 37.06
C ARG A 61 -14.53 7.52 36.35
N SER A 62 -15.40 8.52 36.54
CA SER A 62 -16.71 8.60 35.89
C SER A 62 -16.71 9.30 34.53
N ARG A 63 -15.60 9.95 34.14
CA ARG A 63 -15.52 10.74 32.90
C ARG A 63 -15.03 9.88 31.73
N VAL A 64 -15.82 9.80 30.67
CA VAL A 64 -15.38 9.25 29.38
C VAL A 64 -14.38 10.22 28.74
N VAL A 65 -13.18 9.73 28.42
CA VAL A 65 -12.10 10.52 27.79
C VAL A 65 -11.82 10.11 26.35
N ALA A 66 -12.29 8.93 25.92
CA ALA A 66 -12.26 8.47 24.54
C ALA A 66 -13.37 7.43 24.30
N THR A 67 -13.87 7.36 23.07
CA THR A 67 -14.88 6.39 22.64
C THR A 67 -14.62 5.96 21.20
N TRP A 68 -14.82 4.68 20.91
CA TRP A 68 -14.84 4.12 19.57
C TRP A 68 -16.07 3.23 19.40
N ASN A 69 -16.63 3.22 18.20
CA ASN A 69 -17.71 2.31 17.81
C ASN A 69 -17.30 1.67 16.49
N ASP A 70 -17.26 0.34 16.45
CA ASP A 70 -17.00 -0.41 15.22
C ASP A 70 -17.51 -1.84 15.36
N ALA A 71 -17.39 -2.68 14.33
CA ALA A 71 -17.86 -4.06 14.42
C ALA A 71 -17.19 -4.85 15.56
N TYR A 72 -15.89 -4.61 15.77
CA TYR A 72 -15.12 -5.21 16.85
C TYR A 72 -14.15 -4.20 17.48
N THR A 73 -14.07 -4.21 18.80
CA THR A 73 -13.14 -3.39 19.57
C THR A 73 -12.51 -4.18 20.71
N ASP A 74 -11.19 -4.13 20.85
CA ASP A 74 -10.48 -4.94 21.85
C ASP A 74 -9.32 -4.16 22.49
N VAL A 75 -9.04 -4.46 23.76
CA VAL A 75 -7.84 -3.99 24.46
C VAL A 75 -6.82 -5.13 24.49
N ARG A 76 -5.93 -5.13 23.51
CA ARG A 76 -5.01 -6.24 23.21
C ARG A 76 -3.98 -6.48 24.29
N TRP A 77 -3.45 -5.39 24.87
CA TRP A 77 -2.53 -5.45 25.98
C TRP A 77 -2.50 -4.15 26.78
N CYS A 78 -2.03 -4.26 28.01
CA CYS A 78 -1.84 -3.18 28.99
C CYS A 78 -0.51 -3.41 29.71
N ARG A 79 0.50 -2.57 29.45
CA ARG A 79 1.83 -2.65 30.09
C ARG A 79 2.64 -1.40 29.79
N ASP A 80 3.63 -1.13 30.62
CA ASP A 80 4.65 -0.13 30.29
C ASP A 80 5.49 -0.66 29.11
N VAL A 81 5.39 0.03 27.97
CA VAL A 81 6.23 -0.23 26.79
C VAL A 81 7.19 0.93 26.52
N THR A 82 7.04 2.06 27.20
CA THR A 82 7.87 3.25 27.00
C THR A 82 8.98 3.39 28.04
N ALA A 83 9.03 2.49 29.03
CA ALA A 83 9.98 2.45 30.13
C ALA A 83 10.00 3.74 30.97
N ASP A 84 8.86 4.43 31.09
CA ASP A 84 8.70 5.64 31.89
C ASP A 84 7.90 5.44 33.18
N GLY A 85 7.49 4.20 33.46
CA GLY A 85 6.68 3.82 34.62
C GLY A 85 5.18 4.07 34.45
N VAL A 86 4.74 4.61 33.31
CA VAL A 86 3.33 4.75 32.94
C VAL A 86 2.95 3.61 32.00
N PRO A 87 1.87 2.85 32.27
CA PRO A 87 1.44 1.82 31.34
C PRO A 87 0.87 2.43 30.05
N GLU A 88 1.07 1.74 28.94
CA GLU A 88 0.32 1.95 27.70
C GLU A 88 -0.75 0.87 27.54
N ALA A 89 -1.81 1.22 26.81
CA ALA A 89 -2.80 0.26 26.33
C ALA A 89 -2.85 0.30 24.80
N MET A 90 -2.91 -0.89 24.19
CA MET A 90 -3.24 -1.02 22.77
C MET A 90 -4.69 -1.36 22.58
N VAL A 91 -5.36 -0.54 21.77
CA VAL A 91 -6.72 -0.72 21.31
C VAL A 91 -6.69 -1.19 19.86
N SER A 92 -7.41 -2.25 19.57
CA SER A 92 -7.76 -2.70 18.22
C SER A 92 -9.18 -2.25 17.88
N ILE A 93 -9.38 -1.80 16.65
CA ILE A 93 -10.68 -1.39 16.11
C ILE A 93 -10.78 -2.02 14.72
N ALA A 94 -11.80 -2.84 14.49
CA ALA A 94 -11.99 -3.50 13.21
C ALA A 94 -13.44 -3.38 12.74
N SER A 95 -13.60 -3.15 11.43
CA SER A 95 -14.92 -2.99 10.81
C SER A 95 -15.63 -4.30 10.45
N GLY A 96 -15.02 -5.44 10.78
CA GLY A 96 -15.64 -6.76 10.63
C GLY A 96 -15.64 -7.31 9.21
N GLY A 97 -14.89 -6.70 8.29
CA GLY A 97 -14.58 -7.31 7.01
C GLY A 97 -13.74 -8.58 7.19
N ALA A 98 -14.05 -9.66 6.45
CA ALA A 98 -13.37 -10.95 6.58
C ALA A 98 -11.84 -10.89 6.34
N HIS A 99 -11.38 -9.90 5.59
CA HIS A 99 -10.00 -9.72 5.15
C HIS A 99 -9.63 -8.23 5.03
N CYS A 100 -9.87 -7.39 6.05
CA CYS A 100 -9.30 -6.03 6.12
C CYS A 100 -9.60 -5.28 7.45
N CYS A 101 -9.13 -4.03 7.44
CA CYS A 101 -9.71 -2.87 8.12
C CYS A 101 -9.50 -2.79 9.64
N THR A 102 -8.40 -3.37 10.11
CA THR A 102 -7.97 -3.23 11.49
C THR A 102 -7.13 -1.97 11.68
N THR A 103 -7.53 -1.11 12.60
CA THR A 103 -6.74 0.02 13.08
C THR A 103 -6.25 -0.27 14.49
N PHE A 104 -4.94 -0.17 14.70
CA PHE A 104 -4.35 -0.20 16.04
C PHE A 104 -4.05 1.20 16.55
N LYS A 105 -4.36 1.43 17.82
CA LYS A 105 -4.03 2.66 18.54
C LYS A 105 -3.33 2.31 19.84
N VAL A 106 -2.21 2.96 20.11
CA VAL A 106 -1.52 2.83 21.40
C VAL A 106 -1.67 4.14 22.15
N TYR A 107 -2.14 4.05 23.39
CA TYR A 107 -2.30 5.18 24.29
C TYR A 107 -1.38 5.03 25.49
N SER A 108 -0.57 6.04 25.76
CA SER A 108 0.09 6.20 27.06
C SER A 108 -0.94 6.71 28.06
N LEU A 109 -1.03 6.01 29.20
CA LEU A 109 -2.05 6.23 30.22
C LEU A 109 -1.65 7.31 31.23
N THR A 110 -0.94 8.33 30.76
CA THR A 110 -0.75 9.58 31.47
C THR A 110 -2.09 10.26 31.71
N ARG A 111 -2.13 11.26 32.61
CA ARG A 111 -3.26 12.19 32.73
C ARG A 111 -2.81 13.57 32.24
N PRO A 112 -3.28 14.06 31.08
CA PRO A 112 -4.32 13.49 30.22
C PRO A 112 -3.84 12.29 29.37
N LEU A 113 -4.81 11.48 28.91
CA LEU A 113 -4.59 10.33 28.02
C LEU A 113 -3.91 10.80 26.73
N ARG A 114 -2.88 10.09 26.27
CA ARG A 114 -2.07 10.51 25.12
C ARG A 114 -1.92 9.40 24.09
N GLN A 115 -2.36 9.63 22.86
CA GLN A 115 -2.13 8.68 21.76
C GLN A 115 -0.66 8.75 21.34
N VAL A 116 0.05 7.62 21.41
CA VAL A 116 1.47 7.49 21.05
C VAL A 116 1.69 6.69 19.77
N LEU A 117 0.69 5.97 19.27
CA LEU A 117 0.68 5.32 17.96
C LEU A 117 -0.75 5.28 17.40
N SER A 118 -0.90 5.43 16.08
CA SER A 118 -2.10 5.05 15.35
C SER A 118 -1.68 4.54 13.98
N VAL A 119 -2.04 3.31 13.68
CA VAL A 119 -1.68 2.61 12.44
C VAL A 119 -2.95 2.03 11.85
N ASP A 120 -3.19 2.35 10.58
CA ASP A 120 -4.12 1.57 9.75
C ASP A 120 -3.35 0.33 9.32
N ALA A 121 -3.72 -0.82 9.87
CA ALA A 121 -2.99 -2.06 9.77
C ALA A 121 -3.64 -3.03 8.78
N GLY A 122 -4.75 -2.63 8.14
CA GLY A 122 -5.44 -3.43 7.14
C GLY A 122 -5.74 -4.84 7.64
N ASN A 123 -5.05 -5.82 7.06
CA ASN A 123 -5.20 -7.25 7.30
C ASN A 123 -4.38 -7.81 8.47
N VAL A 124 -3.74 -6.95 9.26
CA VAL A 124 -2.82 -7.38 10.31
C VAL A 124 -3.55 -7.56 11.64
N ASP A 125 -3.34 -8.71 12.27
CA ASP A 125 -4.07 -9.11 13.49
C ASP A 125 -3.48 -8.59 14.81
N ASP A 126 -2.22 -8.11 14.82
CA ASP A 126 -1.60 -7.68 16.06
C ASP A 126 -0.36 -6.75 15.93
N ILE A 127 -0.04 -6.12 17.07
CA ILE A 127 1.23 -5.45 17.33
C ILE A 127 1.79 -5.94 18.67
N ILE A 128 2.98 -6.53 18.62
CA ILE A 128 3.59 -7.25 19.73
C ILE A 128 4.75 -6.42 20.31
N PRO A 129 4.67 -5.99 21.59
CA PRO A 129 5.81 -5.36 22.26
C PRO A 129 6.96 -6.36 22.48
N ARG A 130 8.16 -6.01 22.02
CA ARG A 130 9.37 -6.83 22.15
C ARG A 130 10.58 -5.93 22.39
N GLN A 131 11.55 -6.46 23.11
CA GLN A 131 12.86 -5.81 23.25
C GLN A 131 13.75 -6.30 22.10
N LEU A 132 14.09 -5.42 21.15
CA LEU A 132 14.86 -5.73 19.96
C LEU A 132 16.27 -5.10 19.97
N ASP A 133 16.50 -4.04 20.75
CA ASP A 133 17.83 -3.42 20.88
C ASP A 133 18.55 -3.75 22.21
N GLY A 134 17.83 -4.35 23.16
CA GLY A 134 18.33 -4.81 24.46
C GLY A 134 18.15 -3.81 25.61
N THR A 135 17.64 -2.59 25.37
CA THR A 135 17.61 -1.52 26.37
C THR A 135 16.39 -0.59 26.23
N GLY A 136 16.04 0.15 27.30
CA GLY A 136 15.06 1.24 27.21
C GLY A 136 13.62 0.80 26.85
N PRO A 137 12.86 1.66 26.13
CA PRO A 137 11.53 1.34 25.62
C PRO A 137 11.51 0.04 24.80
N LEU A 138 10.36 -0.62 24.75
CA LEU A 138 10.15 -1.76 23.87
C LEU A 138 9.85 -1.28 22.46
N GLU A 139 10.30 -2.03 21.46
CA GLU A 139 9.78 -1.91 20.12
C GLU A 139 8.43 -2.59 19.98
N LEU A 140 7.65 -2.09 19.02
CA LEU A 140 6.38 -2.67 18.63
C LEU A 140 6.56 -3.38 17.28
N LEU A 141 6.57 -4.71 17.30
CA LEU A 141 6.65 -5.54 16.11
C LEU A 141 5.24 -5.77 15.55
N SER A 142 5.03 -5.40 14.30
CA SER A 142 3.80 -5.65 13.55
C SER A 142 4.14 -6.17 12.15
N TRP A 143 3.17 -6.11 11.26
CA TRP A 143 3.25 -6.57 9.90
C TRP A 143 2.71 -5.51 8.95
N ASP A 144 3.00 -5.67 7.68
CA ASP A 144 2.56 -4.80 6.60
C ASP A 144 2.00 -5.67 5.49
N ASP A 145 0.73 -5.45 5.21
CA ASP A 145 -0.10 -6.26 4.34
C ASP A 145 -0.11 -5.78 2.89
N ARG A 146 0.84 -4.94 2.48
CA ARG A 146 0.89 -4.39 1.11
C ARG A 146 0.92 -5.45 -0.01
N PHE A 147 1.25 -6.70 0.31
CA PHE A 147 1.23 -7.81 -0.64
C PHE A 147 -0.07 -8.63 -0.62
N ALA A 148 -1.08 -8.23 0.17
CA ALA A 148 -2.39 -8.86 0.17
C ALA A 148 -2.98 -8.84 -1.25
N TYR A 149 -3.29 -10.02 -1.78
CA TYR A 149 -3.81 -10.24 -3.14
C TYR A 149 -2.87 -9.75 -4.26
N ALA A 150 -1.60 -9.50 -3.96
CA ALA A 150 -0.64 -9.04 -4.95
C ALA A 150 -0.09 -10.20 -5.79
N TYR A 151 0.51 -9.86 -6.93
CA TYR A 151 1.33 -10.79 -7.73
C TYR A 151 0.63 -12.08 -8.19
N GLY A 152 -0.70 -12.00 -8.38
CA GLY A 152 -1.53 -13.14 -8.77
C GLY A 152 -1.72 -14.17 -7.65
N MET A 153 -1.43 -13.82 -6.40
CA MET A 153 -1.58 -14.68 -5.24
C MET A 153 -2.96 -14.55 -4.61
N SER A 154 -3.46 -15.63 -4.03
CA SER A 154 -4.62 -15.55 -3.14
C SER A 154 -4.27 -14.87 -1.81
N TYR A 155 -5.28 -14.46 -1.03
CA TYR A 155 -5.06 -13.93 0.32
C TYR A 155 -4.28 -14.92 1.21
N ALA A 156 -4.64 -16.21 1.15
CA ALA A 156 -4.05 -17.25 1.97
C ALA A 156 -2.55 -17.44 1.72
N GLU A 157 -2.08 -17.09 0.52
CA GLU A 157 -0.67 -17.15 0.17
C GLU A 157 0.07 -15.83 0.41
N SER A 158 -0.65 -14.72 0.58
CA SER A 158 -0.08 -13.38 0.63
C SER A 158 0.78 -13.20 1.88
N PRO A 159 2.10 -12.96 1.76
CA PRO A 159 2.94 -12.70 2.91
C PRO A 159 2.74 -11.28 3.43
N PHE A 160 2.97 -11.09 4.73
CA PHE A 160 3.11 -9.76 5.30
C PHE A 160 4.56 -9.47 5.66
N LEU A 161 5.03 -8.25 5.36
CA LEU A 161 6.39 -7.82 5.69
C LEU A 161 6.46 -7.42 7.16
N PRO A 162 7.51 -7.80 7.90
CA PRO A 162 7.62 -7.38 9.29
C PRO A 162 7.89 -5.88 9.36
N VAL A 163 7.22 -5.22 10.29
CA VAL A 163 7.36 -3.80 10.57
C VAL A 163 7.71 -3.58 12.03
N VAL A 164 8.65 -2.67 12.29
CA VAL A 164 9.03 -2.29 13.66
C VAL A 164 8.73 -0.82 13.87
N TYR A 165 8.02 -0.51 14.94
CA TYR A 165 7.91 0.86 15.46
C TYR A 165 8.80 1.01 16.70
N ALA A 166 9.59 2.08 16.74
CA ALA A 166 10.43 2.41 17.88
C ALA A 166 9.92 3.69 18.56
N TYR A 167 10.03 3.75 19.89
CA TYR A 167 9.61 4.92 20.65
C TYR A 167 10.66 6.05 20.52
N GLN A 168 10.27 7.17 19.92
CA GLN A 168 11.14 8.33 19.71
C GLN A 168 10.37 9.63 19.88
N GLY A 169 10.87 10.55 20.70
CA GLY A 169 10.28 11.87 20.88
C GLY A 169 8.83 11.81 21.38
N GLY A 170 8.55 10.87 22.29
CA GLY A 170 7.24 10.71 22.91
C GLY A 170 6.22 9.90 22.09
N ARG A 171 6.58 9.32 20.94
CA ARG A 171 5.65 8.54 20.12
C ARG A 171 6.36 7.38 19.46
N TYR A 172 5.60 6.39 19.03
CA TYR A 172 6.11 5.33 18.18
C TYR A 172 6.22 5.82 16.73
N VAL A 173 7.37 5.58 16.11
CA VAL A 173 7.65 5.91 14.71
C VAL A 173 8.17 4.68 13.97
N LEU A 174 7.91 4.62 12.68
CA LEU A 174 8.31 3.52 11.81
C LEU A 174 9.85 3.47 11.72
N ALA A 175 10.42 2.35 12.17
CA ALA A 175 11.84 2.18 12.42
C ALA A 175 12.40 0.86 11.89
N THR A 176 11.65 0.07 11.12
CA THR A 176 12.02 -1.26 10.61
C THR A 176 13.45 -1.36 10.10
N ARG A 177 13.94 -0.36 9.36
CA ARG A 177 15.30 -0.35 8.78
C ARG A 177 16.42 -0.28 9.82
N ARG A 178 16.15 0.16 11.05
CA ARG A 178 17.11 0.11 12.18
C ARG A 178 17.31 -1.30 12.72
N TYR A 179 16.41 -2.23 12.38
CA TYR A 179 16.42 -3.63 12.82
C TYR A 179 16.57 -4.59 11.63
N PRO A 180 17.71 -4.56 10.90
CA PRO A 180 17.89 -5.38 9.70
C PRO A 180 17.85 -6.90 9.97
N GLY A 181 18.04 -7.33 11.22
CA GLY A 181 17.84 -8.73 11.63
C GLY A 181 16.42 -9.21 11.38
N ILE A 182 15.41 -8.40 11.73
CA ILE A 182 14.00 -8.73 11.51
C ILE A 182 13.69 -8.92 10.02
N LEU A 183 14.28 -8.10 9.15
CA LEU A 183 14.14 -8.27 7.69
C LEU A 183 14.84 -9.53 7.19
N ARG A 184 16.05 -9.84 7.69
CA ARG A 184 16.76 -11.07 7.31
C ARG A 184 15.98 -12.32 7.67
N ASP A 185 15.30 -12.30 8.81
CA ASP A 185 14.58 -13.46 9.33
C ASP A 185 13.15 -13.57 8.77
N ALA A 186 12.66 -12.59 8.00
CA ALA A 186 11.28 -12.50 7.53
C ALA A 186 10.74 -13.79 6.87
N GLY A 187 11.51 -14.41 5.97
CA GLY A 187 11.11 -15.65 5.29
C GLY A 187 10.91 -16.84 6.24
N THR A 188 11.67 -16.88 7.33
CA THR A 188 11.60 -17.96 8.34
C THR A 188 10.41 -17.82 9.30
N LEU A 189 9.78 -16.65 9.34
CA LEU A 189 8.77 -16.35 10.36
C LEU A 189 7.39 -16.93 10.03
N LYS A 190 7.05 -17.19 8.75
CA LYS A 190 5.68 -17.57 8.35
C LYS A 190 5.51 -18.43 7.09
N ALA A 191 6.56 -18.74 6.30
CA ALA A 191 6.39 -19.43 5.02
C ALA A 191 7.13 -20.77 4.96
N PRO A 192 6.52 -21.86 4.45
CA PRO A 192 7.25 -23.09 4.14
C PRO A 192 8.32 -22.81 3.06
N PRO A 193 9.54 -23.37 3.21
CA PRO A 193 10.60 -23.17 2.24
C PRO A 193 10.20 -23.59 0.82
N GLY A 194 10.61 -22.81 -0.18
CA GLY A 194 10.36 -23.13 -1.59
C GLY A 194 8.95 -22.83 -2.09
N THR A 195 8.17 -22.07 -1.33
CA THR A 195 6.86 -21.53 -1.76
C THR A 195 6.99 -20.16 -2.43
N THR A 196 5.93 -19.73 -3.11
CA THR A 196 5.79 -18.37 -3.65
C THR A 196 5.96 -17.31 -2.55
N THR A 197 5.34 -17.55 -1.38
CA THR A 197 5.42 -16.72 -0.18
C THR A 197 6.84 -16.59 0.37
N ASP A 198 7.57 -17.70 0.49
CA ASP A 198 8.96 -17.73 0.95
C ASP A 198 9.88 -16.94 0.00
N LEU A 199 9.77 -17.20 -1.31
CA LEU A 199 10.58 -16.51 -2.31
C LEU A 199 10.30 -14.99 -2.32
N LEU A 200 9.03 -14.59 -2.24
CA LEU A 200 8.64 -13.18 -2.22
C LEU A 200 9.21 -12.46 -0.98
N LEU A 201 9.11 -13.06 0.21
CA LEU A 201 9.71 -12.50 1.42
C LEU A 201 11.23 -12.42 1.31
N ALA A 202 11.90 -13.47 0.81
CA ALA A 202 13.35 -13.48 0.65
C ALA A 202 13.84 -12.39 -0.31
N VAL A 203 13.19 -12.23 -1.47
CA VAL A 203 13.51 -11.19 -2.45
C VAL A 203 13.23 -9.80 -1.89
N SER A 204 12.09 -9.61 -1.22
CA SER A 204 11.71 -8.34 -0.58
C SER A 204 12.73 -7.91 0.46
N SER A 205 13.15 -8.83 1.33
CA SER A 205 14.16 -8.58 2.35
C SER A 205 15.50 -8.17 1.74
N ARG A 206 15.95 -8.83 0.65
CA ARG A 206 17.16 -8.42 -0.06
C ARG A 206 17.04 -6.99 -0.59
N LEU A 207 15.94 -6.67 -1.27
CA LEU A 207 15.69 -5.32 -1.80
C LEU A 207 15.68 -4.26 -0.69
N LEU A 208 15.00 -4.52 0.42
CA LEU A 208 14.93 -3.60 1.57
C LEU A 208 16.27 -3.40 2.27
N LEU A 209 17.13 -4.42 2.26
CA LEU A 209 18.50 -4.38 2.76
C LEU A 209 19.50 -3.79 1.75
N GLY A 210 19.05 -3.36 0.57
CA GLY A 210 19.91 -2.82 -0.49
C GLY A 210 20.80 -3.87 -1.15
N GLN A 211 20.37 -5.13 -1.13
CA GLN A 211 21.10 -6.28 -1.66
C GLN A 211 20.49 -6.74 -2.99
N ASP A 212 21.32 -7.32 -3.85
CA ASP A 212 20.87 -7.89 -5.12
C ASP A 212 19.99 -9.14 -4.89
N PRO A 213 18.73 -9.15 -5.35
CA PRO A 213 17.86 -10.31 -5.20
C PRO A 213 18.25 -11.49 -6.12
N GLU A 214 19.07 -11.29 -7.15
CA GLU A 214 19.37 -12.37 -8.11
C GLU A 214 20.08 -13.57 -7.50
N ALA A 215 20.81 -13.39 -6.39
CA ALA A 215 21.40 -14.52 -5.66
C ALA A 215 20.33 -15.50 -5.16
N VAL A 216 19.20 -14.98 -4.68
CA VAL A 216 18.05 -15.79 -4.23
C VAL A 216 17.35 -16.40 -5.44
N LEU A 217 17.11 -15.61 -6.49
CA LEU A 217 16.43 -16.08 -7.70
C LEU A 217 17.19 -17.19 -8.45
N ARG A 218 18.53 -17.19 -8.42
CA ARG A 218 19.35 -18.27 -9.01
C ARG A 218 19.22 -19.60 -8.28
N GLN A 219 18.89 -19.57 -7.00
CA GLN A 219 18.73 -20.77 -6.16
C GLN A 219 17.30 -21.30 -6.15
N ALA A 220 16.32 -20.46 -6.54
CA ALA A 220 14.92 -20.85 -6.60
C ALA A 220 14.63 -21.77 -7.79
N PRO A 221 13.59 -22.64 -7.70
CA PRO A 221 13.08 -23.40 -8.84
C PRO A 221 12.79 -22.47 -10.04
N ALA A 222 13.15 -22.93 -11.25
CA ALA A 222 13.13 -22.09 -12.45
C ALA A 222 11.81 -21.34 -12.66
N ARG A 223 10.68 -22.03 -12.48
CA ARG A 223 9.34 -21.45 -12.65
C ARG A 223 9.03 -20.37 -11.60
N LEU A 224 9.45 -20.57 -10.34
CA LEU A 224 9.27 -19.56 -9.27
C LEU A 224 10.17 -18.34 -9.52
N ALA A 225 11.41 -18.57 -9.96
CA ALA A 225 12.31 -17.49 -10.32
C ALA A 225 11.77 -16.67 -11.50
N GLU A 226 11.16 -17.34 -12.50
CA GLU A 226 10.52 -16.69 -13.64
C GLU A 226 9.30 -15.86 -13.21
N TRP A 227 8.42 -16.43 -12.38
CA TRP A 227 7.30 -15.72 -11.76
C TRP A 227 7.79 -14.45 -11.05
N MET A 228 8.75 -14.58 -10.14
CA MET A 228 9.22 -13.44 -9.36
C MET A 228 9.92 -12.38 -10.22
N ARG A 229 10.69 -12.78 -11.24
CA ARG A 229 11.28 -11.82 -12.21
C ARG A 229 10.22 -11.04 -12.98
N SER A 230 9.09 -11.69 -13.31
CA SER A 230 8.00 -11.03 -14.04
C SER A 230 7.32 -9.91 -13.24
N TYR A 231 7.31 -10.05 -11.91
CA TYR A 231 6.75 -9.12 -10.92
C TYR A 231 7.77 -8.23 -10.21
N LEU A 232 9.07 -8.40 -10.47
CA LEU A 232 10.11 -7.61 -9.81
C LEU A 232 9.95 -6.08 -9.97
N PRO A 233 9.46 -5.55 -11.12
CA PRO A 233 9.10 -4.14 -11.22
C PRO A 233 8.05 -3.70 -10.19
N ASP A 234 6.94 -4.44 -10.09
CA ASP A 234 5.82 -4.20 -9.16
C ASP A 234 6.34 -4.22 -7.73
N LEU A 235 7.11 -5.26 -7.39
CA LEU A 235 7.71 -5.39 -6.07
C LEU A 235 8.60 -4.19 -5.70
N ARG A 236 9.41 -3.69 -6.63
CA ARG A 236 10.23 -2.49 -6.37
C ARG A 236 9.37 -1.25 -6.15
N GLN A 237 8.30 -1.09 -6.92
CA GLN A 237 7.35 0.01 -6.77
C GLN A 237 6.69 -0.02 -5.39
N ASP A 238 6.19 -1.19 -4.98
CA ASP A 238 5.49 -1.39 -3.70
C ASP A 238 6.44 -1.22 -2.51
N LEU A 239 7.70 -1.65 -2.64
CA LEU A 239 8.72 -1.47 -1.60
C LEU A 239 9.30 -0.06 -1.55
N GLY A 240 9.13 0.77 -2.58
CA GLY A 240 9.66 2.14 -2.62
C GLY A 240 9.21 2.97 -1.42
N GLY A 241 7.92 2.87 -1.07
CA GLY A 241 7.34 3.54 0.10
C GLY A 241 7.54 2.81 1.44
N PHE A 242 8.06 1.57 1.44
CA PHE A 242 8.15 0.77 2.66
C PHE A 242 8.96 1.48 3.73
N GLY A 243 8.36 1.66 4.90
CA GLY A 243 8.99 2.36 6.01
C GLY A 243 8.88 3.90 5.93
N ALA A 244 8.00 4.45 5.08
CA ALA A 244 7.84 5.90 4.89
C ALA A 244 6.40 6.40 5.06
N ASP A 245 5.45 5.52 5.36
CA ASP A 245 4.03 5.87 5.43
C ASP A 245 3.72 6.86 6.58
N ASP A 246 4.54 6.89 7.63
CA ASP A 246 4.44 7.83 8.75
C ASP A 246 5.20 9.16 8.54
N TRP A 247 5.88 9.34 7.41
CA TRP A 247 6.71 10.51 7.15
C TRP A 247 5.94 11.83 7.15
N PRO A 248 4.74 11.93 6.56
CA PRO A 248 3.91 13.12 6.69
C PRO A 248 3.63 13.49 8.16
N ALA A 249 3.22 12.53 8.98
CA ALA A 249 2.96 12.75 10.41
C ALA A 249 4.23 13.16 11.19
N ARG A 250 5.38 12.60 10.81
CA ARG A 250 6.68 12.96 11.40
C ARG A 250 7.14 14.37 11.01
N ALA A 251 6.78 14.82 9.82
CA ALA A 251 7.02 16.18 9.34
C ALA A 251 5.98 17.20 9.81
N GLY A 252 5.02 16.79 10.65
CA GLY A 252 4.02 17.69 11.26
C GLY A 252 2.72 17.84 10.48
N VAL A 253 2.47 17.00 9.47
CA VAL A 253 1.19 17.00 8.74
C VAL A 253 0.11 16.34 9.61
N ALA A 254 -0.98 17.06 9.86
CA ALA A 254 -2.10 16.54 10.63
C ALA A 254 -2.78 15.36 9.94
N ARG A 255 -3.38 14.43 10.70
CA ARG A 255 -3.93 13.18 10.15
C ARG A 255 -5.04 13.42 9.12
N ASP A 256 -5.91 14.38 9.38
CA ASP A 256 -7.00 14.80 8.48
C ASP A 256 -6.51 15.51 7.21
N GLN A 257 -5.25 15.93 7.19
CA GLN A 257 -4.58 16.50 6.02
C GLN A 257 -3.86 15.44 5.17
N GLN A 258 -3.67 14.24 5.68
CA GLN A 258 -3.00 13.16 4.96
C GLN A 258 -4.02 12.48 4.05
N LEU A 259 -3.73 12.48 2.74
CA LEU A 259 -4.67 11.97 1.74
C LEU A 259 -4.38 10.51 1.32
N GLY A 260 -3.41 9.85 1.97
CA GLY A 260 -2.98 8.48 1.66
C GLY A 260 -2.19 8.36 0.34
N GLY A 261 -1.76 7.13 0.01
CA GLY A 261 -1.32 6.77 -1.33
C GLY A 261 -0.03 7.42 -1.86
N GLY A 262 0.93 7.76 -0.99
CA GLY A 262 2.21 8.30 -1.44
C GLY A 262 3.08 7.27 -2.16
N ARG A 263 4.20 7.73 -2.71
CA ARG A 263 5.20 6.88 -3.40
C ARG A 263 6.58 7.18 -2.86
N GLY A 264 7.32 6.14 -2.51
CA GLY A 264 8.74 6.29 -2.24
C GLY A 264 9.55 6.14 -3.52
N GLY A 265 10.68 6.82 -3.58
CA GLY A 265 11.54 6.81 -4.75
C GLY A 265 12.80 7.65 -4.61
N ALA A 266 13.60 7.68 -5.67
CA ALA A 266 14.81 8.48 -5.76
C ALA A 266 14.59 9.70 -6.68
N PHE A 267 13.99 10.76 -6.14
CA PHE A 267 13.48 11.85 -6.96
C PHE A 267 14.50 12.96 -7.21
N THR A 268 15.13 13.47 -6.16
CA THR A 268 16.04 14.63 -6.26
C THR A 268 17.49 14.25 -6.53
N ALA A 269 17.88 13.02 -6.22
CA ALA A 269 19.19 12.46 -6.49
C ALA A 269 19.13 10.93 -6.55
N ALA A 270 19.98 10.33 -7.38
CA ALA A 270 20.05 8.88 -7.53
C ALA A 270 20.34 8.19 -6.18
N GLY A 271 19.59 7.12 -5.89
CA GLY A 271 19.73 6.35 -4.65
C GLY A 271 19.28 7.08 -3.37
N ARG A 272 18.89 8.35 -3.45
CA ARG A 272 18.39 9.09 -2.28
C ARG A 272 16.96 8.65 -1.98
N ARG A 273 16.75 8.03 -0.82
CA ARG A 273 15.40 7.62 -0.41
C ARG A 273 14.55 8.83 -0.02
N GLU A 274 13.47 9.01 -0.75
CA GLU A 274 12.52 10.08 -0.55
C GLU A 274 11.09 9.53 -0.67
N TYR A 275 10.11 10.32 -0.21
CA TYR A 275 8.71 9.95 -0.27
C TYR A 275 7.90 11.15 -0.76
N VAL A 276 6.97 10.93 -1.68
CA VAL A 276 6.08 11.97 -2.18
C VAL A 276 4.65 11.62 -1.81
N ALA A 277 3.91 12.60 -1.32
CA ALA A 277 2.50 12.45 -1.01
C ALA A 277 1.77 13.76 -1.26
N VAL A 278 0.45 13.66 -1.39
CA VAL A 278 -0.42 14.82 -1.46
C VAL A 278 -0.96 15.12 -0.07
N VAL A 279 -0.84 16.37 0.33
CA VAL A 279 -1.31 16.90 1.60
C VAL A 279 -2.45 17.87 1.33
N ARG A 280 -3.55 17.76 2.07
CA ARG A 280 -4.64 18.73 2.03
C ARG A 280 -4.26 19.98 2.82
N ASP A 281 -4.48 21.12 2.19
CA ASP A 281 -4.22 22.46 2.70
C ASP A 281 -5.45 23.32 2.36
N GLY A 282 -6.43 23.30 3.27
CA GLY A 282 -7.75 23.89 3.05
C GLY A 282 -8.50 23.23 1.88
N GLN A 283 -8.75 24.03 0.83
CA GLN A 283 -9.40 23.61 -0.42
C GLN A 283 -8.39 23.16 -1.49
N MET A 284 -7.11 23.07 -1.15
CA MET A 284 -6.05 22.69 -2.07
C MET A 284 -5.46 21.35 -1.68
N ALA A 285 -5.13 20.56 -2.68
CA ALA A 285 -4.25 19.40 -2.62
C ALA A 285 -2.84 19.85 -3.03
N ARG A 286 -1.84 19.60 -2.16
CA ARG A 286 -0.45 20.01 -2.36
C ARG A 286 0.45 18.80 -2.48
N LEU A 287 1.13 18.64 -3.61
CA LEU A 287 2.17 17.62 -3.74
C LEU A 287 3.40 18.06 -2.93
N ARG A 288 3.88 17.21 -2.04
CA ARG A 288 5.01 17.46 -1.15
C ARG A 288 6.01 16.32 -1.23
N LEU A 289 7.28 16.66 -1.11
CA LEU A 289 8.38 15.72 -0.96
C LEU A 289 8.79 15.66 0.51
N PHE A 290 9.05 14.46 1.00
CA PHE A 290 9.51 14.16 2.34
C PHE A 290 10.86 13.47 2.23
N SER A 291 11.80 13.88 3.07
CA SER A 291 13.13 13.27 3.13
C SER A 291 13.66 13.22 4.55
N VAL A 292 14.61 12.34 4.81
CA VAL A 292 15.29 12.24 6.11
C VAL A 292 16.48 13.20 6.14
N GLN A 293 16.58 13.98 7.21
CA GLN A 293 17.74 14.80 7.55
C GLN A 293 18.15 14.50 9.01
N GLY A 294 19.22 13.73 9.17
CA GLY A 294 19.57 13.15 10.48
C GLY A 294 18.47 12.22 10.96
N GLU A 295 17.89 12.50 12.13
CA GLU A 295 16.77 11.73 12.69
C GLU A 295 15.38 12.27 12.32
N ARG A 296 15.33 13.46 11.71
CA ARG A 296 14.09 14.18 11.42
C ARG A 296 13.63 13.87 10.00
N VAL A 297 12.32 13.81 9.81
CA VAL A 297 11.71 13.87 8.48
C VAL A 297 11.37 15.33 8.22
N VAL A 298 11.83 15.85 7.08
CA VAL A 298 11.52 17.20 6.62
C VAL A 298 10.56 17.14 5.45
N MET A 299 9.68 18.13 5.36
CA MET A 299 8.74 18.32 4.25
C MET A 299 9.18 19.52 3.40
N SER A 300 9.18 19.36 2.08
CA SER A 300 9.47 20.44 1.13
C SER A 300 8.36 21.50 1.11
N PRO A 301 8.60 22.69 0.51
CA PRO A 301 7.51 23.52 -0.02
C PRO A 301 6.58 22.75 -0.97
N PRO A 302 5.35 23.25 -1.27
CA PRO A 302 4.51 22.62 -2.29
C PRO A 302 5.21 22.56 -3.63
N LEU A 303 5.35 21.37 -4.21
CA LEU A 303 5.97 21.17 -5.52
C LEU A 303 5.00 21.42 -6.68
N ALA A 304 3.73 21.06 -6.45
CA ALA A 304 2.60 21.28 -7.35
C ALA A 304 1.31 21.39 -6.54
N SER A 305 0.24 21.89 -7.15
CA SER A 305 -1.05 22.05 -6.46
C SER A 305 -2.24 21.84 -7.39
N ALA A 306 -3.34 21.40 -6.80
CA ALA A 306 -4.63 21.20 -7.45
C ALA A 306 -5.76 21.57 -6.46
N PRO A 307 -6.96 21.95 -6.93
CA PRO A 307 -8.13 21.94 -6.07
C PRO A 307 -8.32 20.56 -5.46
N PHE A 308 -8.53 20.52 -4.14
CA PHE A 308 -8.82 19.29 -3.43
C PHE A 308 -10.21 18.79 -3.83
N SER A 309 -10.26 17.51 -4.18
CA SER A 309 -11.49 16.78 -4.38
C SER A 309 -11.23 15.33 -4.03
N TRP A 310 -12.26 14.68 -3.49
CA TRP A 310 -12.19 13.33 -2.99
C TRP A 310 -13.52 12.64 -3.31
N THR A 311 -13.45 11.36 -3.69
CA THR A 311 -14.65 10.52 -3.81
C THR A 311 -14.47 9.26 -2.97
N PRO A 312 -15.54 8.69 -2.40
CA PRO A 312 -15.47 7.42 -1.68
C PRO A 312 -14.83 6.30 -2.49
N GLU A 313 -15.07 6.28 -3.80
CA GLU A 313 -14.66 5.19 -4.69
C GLU A 313 -13.20 5.28 -5.14
N THR A 314 -12.64 6.49 -5.21
CA THR A 314 -11.30 6.72 -5.81
C THR A 314 -10.31 7.38 -4.87
N GLY A 315 -10.77 7.80 -3.69
CA GLY A 315 -9.99 8.61 -2.77
C GLY A 315 -9.71 10.00 -3.36
N PRO A 316 -8.51 10.56 -3.17
CA PRO A 316 -8.13 11.82 -3.77
C PRO A 316 -8.09 11.71 -5.30
N VAL A 317 -8.80 12.61 -5.98
CA VAL A 317 -8.86 12.61 -7.46
C VAL A 317 -7.56 13.09 -8.12
N TRP A 318 -6.58 13.54 -7.35
CA TRP A 318 -5.27 13.95 -7.83
C TRP A 318 -4.19 13.43 -6.87
N GLN A 319 -3.42 12.42 -7.28
CA GLN A 319 -2.50 11.71 -6.40
C GLN A 319 -1.37 11.00 -7.16
N PRO A 320 -0.25 10.65 -6.48
CA PRO A 320 0.80 9.78 -7.02
C PRO A 320 0.22 8.45 -7.51
N ALA A 321 0.61 8.01 -8.70
CA ALA A 321 0.21 6.72 -9.26
C ALA A 321 1.35 5.70 -9.13
N PHE A 322 2.53 6.00 -9.66
CA PHE A 322 3.73 5.16 -9.62
C PHE A 322 4.96 6.00 -9.97
N THR A 323 6.14 5.40 -9.91
CA THR A 323 7.42 6.03 -10.28
C THR A 323 8.01 5.35 -11.51
N VAL A 324 8.87 6.06 -12.23
CA VAL A 324 9.56 5.54 -13.41
C VAL A 324 11.05 5.79 -13.29
N ALA A 325 11.81 4.75 -13.00
CA ALA A 325 13.25 4.81 -12.92
C ALA A 325 13.89 5.13 -14.29
N ARG A 326 14.92 5.97 -14.26
CA ARG A 326 15.73 6.35 -15.43
C ARG A 326 17.15 5.80 -15.31
N SER A 327 17.88 5.80 -16.42
CA SER A 327 19.22 5.21 -16.54
C SER A 327 20.29 5.89 -15.69
N ASP A 328 20.10 7.16 -15.36
CA ASP A 328 20.91 7.99 -14.47
C ASP A 328 20.52 7.83 -12.99
N GLY A 329 19.57 6.94 -12.67
CA GLY A 329 19.27 6.49 -11.31
C GLY A 329 18.30 7.38 -10.53
N HIS A 330 17.83 8.51 -11.10
CA HIS A 330 16.66 9.19 -10.55
C HIS A 330 15.37 8.54 -11.07
N GLU A 331 14.26 8.88 -10.43
CA GLU A 331 12.93 8.43 -10.79
C GLU A 331 12.01 9.62 -11.08
N ASP A 332 11.24 9.52 -12.16
CA ASP A 332 10.17 10.47 -12.44
C ASP A 332 8.89 10.02 -11.71
N LEU A 333 8.13 10.98 -11.20
CA LEU A 333 6.84 10.72 -10.57
C LEU A 333 5.72 10.75 -11.61
N VAL A 334 4.90 9.71 -11.66
CA VAL A 334 3.64 9.74 -12.42
C VAL A 334 2.51 10.09 -11.47
N MET A 335 1.80 11.16 -11.79
CA MET A 335 0.55 11.56 -11.14
C MET A 335 -0.64 11.04 -11.92
N GLN A 336 -1.67 10.59 -11.22
CA GLN A 336 -3.01 10.41 -11.79
C GLN A 336 -3.91 11.60 -11.48
N ASP A 337 -4.75 11.95 -12.44
CA ASP A 337 -5.72 13.04 -12.35
C ASP A 337 -7.09 12.59 -12.89
N LEU A 338 -8.07 12.54 -11.98
CA LEU A 338 -9.44 12.10 -12.20
C LEU A 338 -10.44 13.26 -12.20
N ARG A 339 -9.97 14.52 -12.18
CA ARG A 339 -10.85 15.71 -12.15
C ARG A 339 -11.59 15.95 -13.47
N GLY A 340 -11.17 15.32 -14.55
CA GLY A 340 -11.80 15.41 -15.86
C GLY A 340 -12.71 14.22 -16.17
N VAL A 341 -13.24 14.20 -17.40
CA VAL A 341 -14.11 13.12 -17.93
C VAL A 341 -13.42 11.74 -17.95
N GLY A 342 -12.08 11.70 -17.93
CA GLY A 342 -11.29 10.47 -17.88
C GLY A 342 -10.09 10.60 -16.96
N LEU A 343 -9.41 9.48 -16.73
CA LEU A 343 -8.15 9.39 -16.02
C LEU A 343 -7.02 9.91 -16.91
N ARG A 344 -6.23 10.85 -16.39
CA ARG A 344 -5.00 11.30 -17.05
C ARG A 344 -3.79 10.96 -16.21
N PHE A 345 -2.80 10.35 -16.84
CA PHE A 345 -1.47 10.23 -16.27
C PHE A 345 -0.58 11.39 -16.72
N SER A 346 0.30 11.86 -15.85
CA SER A 346 1.30 12.87 -16.19
C SER A 346 2.59 12.63 -15.42
N ALA A 347 3.71 12.57 -16.14
CA ALA A 347 5.02 12.42 -15.54
C ALA A 347 5.62 13.78 -15.13
N TYR A 348 6.31 13.79 -14.00
CA TYR A 348 6.96 14.95 -13.43
C TYR A 348 8.39 14.60 -13.03
N ARG A 349 9.34 15.45 -13.45
CA ARG A 349 10.67 15.52 -12.86
C ARG A 349 10.59 16.34 -11.59
N LEU A 350 10.99 15.77 -10.46
CA LEU A 350 11.00 16.49 -9.19
C LEU A 350 12.38 17.03 -8.87
N LYS A 351 12.39 18.16 -8.18
CA LYS A 351 13.52 18.80 -7.52
C LYS A 351 13.10 19.11 -6.08
N PRO A 352 14.04 19.48 -5.18
CA PRO A 352 13.70 19.76 -3.79
C PRO A 352 12.60 20.81 -3.58
N ASP A 353 12.41 21.73 -4.53
CA ASP A 353 11.52 22.89 -4.44
C ASP A 353 10.53 23.01 -5.62
N SER A 354 10.57 22.11 -6.60
CA SER A 354 9.76 22.23 -7.82
C SER A 354 9.44 20.88 -8.45
N ALA A 355 8.32 20.82 -9.18
CA ALA A 355 7.95 19.71 -10.04
C ALA A 355 7.76 20.20 -11.48
N THR A 356 8.54 19.68 -12.42
CA THR A 356 8.42 20.02 -13.85
C THR A 356 7.71 18.91 -14.59
N ARG A 357 6.55 19.21 -15.18
CA ARG A 357 5.82 18.25 -16.01
C ARG A 357 6.63 17.95 -17.28
N LEU A 358 6.80 16.67 -17.60
CA LEU A 358 7.43 16.24 -18.83
C LEU A 358 6.46 16.44 -20.00
N GLN A 359 6.93 17.06 -21.10
CA GLN A 359 6.11 17.36 -22.28
C GLN A 359 6.68 16.67 -23.52
N ASP A 360 7.92 16.99 -23.92
CA ASP A 360 8.64 16.31 -25.01
C ASP A 360 9.44 15.10 -24.50
N ASP A 361 8.73 14.13 -23.93
CA ASP A 361 9.31 12.91 -23.36
C ASP A 361 8.54 11.67 -23.86
N PRO A 362 9.20 10.53 -24.12
CA PRO A 362 8.53 9.28 -24.51
C PRO A 362 7.46 8.82 -23.51
N LEU A 363 7.61 9.13 -22.21
CA LEU A 363 6.58 8.85 -21.21
C LEU A 363 5.27 9.57 -21.50
N THR A 364 5.30 10.78 -22.06
CA THR A 364 4.07 11.52 -22.40
C THR A 364 3.21 10.73 -23.37
N ALA A 365 3.81 10.13 -24.41
CA ALA A 365 3.09 9.33 -25.39
C ALA A 365 2.57 8.01 -24.79
N ALA A 366 3.41 7.31 -24.02
CA ALA A 366 3.03 6.05 -23.38
C ALA A 366 1.92 6.24 -22.34
N LEU A 367 2.04 7.25 -21.47
CA LEU A 367 1.05 7.58 -20.46
C LEU A 367 -0.27 8.07 -21.06
N GLY A 368 -0.23 8.73 -22.23
CA GLY A 368 -1.42 9.04 -23.00
C GLY A 368 -2.16 7.76 -23.44
N CYS A 369 -1.43 6.80 -24.02
CA CYS A 369 -2.00 5.50 -24.41
C CYS A 369 -2.59 4.75 -23.21
N LEU A 370 -1.82 4.59 -22.12
CA LEU A 370 -2.28 3.88 -20.92
C LEU A 370 -3.46 4.60 -20.23
N GLY A 371 -3.45 5.94 -20.22
CA GLY A 371 -4.52 6.75 -19.65
C GLY A 371 -5.84 6.62 -20.41
N ASP A 372 -5.81 6.49 -21.75
CA ASP A 372 -7.01 6.28 -22.55
C ASP A 372 -7.68 4.93 -22.21
N PHE A 373 -6.90 3.85 -22.12
CA PHE A 373 -7.41 2.54 -21.69
C PHE A 373 -7.97 2.57 -20.27
N ALA A 374 -7.24 3.17 -19.32
CA ALA A 374 -7.70 3.32 -17.94
C ALA A 374 -8.99 4.15 -17.84
N SER A 375 -9.10 5.21 -18.64
CA SER A 375 -10.29 6.05 -18.72
C SER A 375 -11.50 5.27 -19.21
N LEU A 376 -11.34 4.51 -20.30
CA LEU A 376 -12.41 3.70 -20.86
C LEU A 376 -12.89 2.66 -19.85
N ALA A 377 -11.96 1.83 -19.32
CA ALA A 377 -12.30 0.78 -18.36
C ALA A 377 -13.05 1.32 -17.13
N ARG A 378 -12.53 2.39 -16.52
CA ARG A 378 -13.18 3.05 -15.38
C ARG A 378 -14.58 3.52 -15.74
N THR A 379 -14.75 4.16 -16.89
CA THR A 379 -16.04 4.71 -17.30
C THR A 379 -17.06 3.61 -17.59
N THR A 380 -16.62 2.51 -18.22
CA THR A 380 -17.43 1.31 -18.43
C THR A 380 -17.91 0.76 -17.08
N ARG A 381 -17.00 0.62 -16.10
CA ARG A 381 -17.35 0.13 -14.76
C ARG A 381 -18.31 1.07 -14.03
N THR A 382 -18.06 2.37 -14.07
CA THR A 382 -18.96 3.38 -13.48
C THR A 382 -20.35 3.30 -14.10
N GLN A 383 -20.45 3.13 -15.42
CA GLN A 383 -21.72 3.00 -16.11
C GLN A 383 -22.50 1.73 -15.72
N ALA A 384 -21.79 0.62 -15.51
CA ALA A 384 -22.38 -0.67 -15.16
C ALA A 384 -22.71 -0.82 -13.67
N ASN A 385 -22.07 -0.04 -12.78
CA ASN A 385 -22.22 -0.20 -11.32
C ASN A 385 -23.56 0.36 -10.80
N THR A 386 -24.54 -0.52 -10.62
CA THR A 386 -25.91 -0.19 -10.17
C THR A 386 -25.98 0.41 -8.76
N PHE A 387 -24.93 0.27 -7.94
CA PHE A 387 -24.84 0.91 -6.62
C PHE A 387 -24.50 2.40 -6.71
N LEU A 388 -24.03 2.89 -7.87
CA LEU A 388 -23.74 4.31 -8.05
C LEU A 388 -24.99 5.14 -8.40
N PRO A 389 -25.05 6.41 -7.95
CA PRO A 389 -26.14 7.31 -8.30
C PRO A 389 -26.38 7.41 -9.81
N GLU A 390 -27.65 7.48 -10.22
CA GLU A 390 -28.04 7.55 -11.64
C GLU A 390 -27.36 8.72 -12.38
N LYS A 391 -27.17 9.85 -11.71
CA LYS A 391 -26.44 11.00 -12.27
C LYS A 391 -25.01 10.62 -12.70
N GLN A 392 -24.26 9.93 -11.84
CA GLN A 392 -22.89 9.51 -12.15
C GLN A 392 -22.88 8.49 -13.31
N ARG A 393 -23.83 7.55 -13.31
CA ARG A 393 -23.97 6.58 -14.40
C ARG A 393 -24.34 7.24 -15.73
N ALA A 394 -25.20 8.26 -15.71
CA ALA A 394 -25.59 9.02 -16.89
C ALA A 394 -24.41 9.83 -17.46
N GLU A 395 -23.62 10.47 -16.59
CA GLU A 395 -22.38 11.16 -16.98
C GLU A 395 -21.40 10.18 -17.64
N ALA A 396 -21.21 8.98 -17.06
CA ALA A 396 -20.38 7.94 -17.65
C ALA A 396 -20.91 7.48 -19.02
N ARG A 397 -22.22 7.20 -19.15
CA ARG A 397 -22.85 6.85 -20.44
C ARG A 397 -22.63 7.92 -21.52
N SER A 398 -22.72 9.19 -21.15
CA SER A 398 -22.48 10.30 -22.06
C SER A 398 -21.02 10.40 -22.52
N ALA A 399 -20.06 10.08 -21.63
CA ALA A 399 -18.63 10.11 -21.92
C ALA A 399 -18.12 8.93 -22.77
N LEU A 400 -18.75 7.74 -22.63
CA LEU A 400 -18.28 6.49 -23.23
C LEU A 400 -17.96 6.57 -24.73
N PRO A 401 -18.83 7.13 -25.61
CA PRO A 401 -18.53 7.17 -27.05
C PRO A 401 -17.22 7.90 -27.39
N SER A 402 -16.94 9.01 -26.70
CA SER A 402 -15.72 9.79 -26.92
C SER A 402 -14.47 9.06 -26.42
N LEU A 403 -14.54 8.46 -25.23
CA LEU A 403 -13.43 7.67 -24.68
C LEU A 403 -13.15 6.41 -25.49
N LEU A 404 -14.20 5.76 -26.00
CA LEU A 404 -14.06 4.61 -26.87
C LEU A 404 -13.36 4.99 -28.18
N ALA A 405 -13.80 6.05 -28.86
CA ALA A 405 -13.15 6.54 -30.08
C ALA A 405 -11.68 6.92 -29.85
N GLN A 406 -11.38 7.56 -28.70
CA GLN A 406 -10.01 7.88 -28.30
C GLN A 406 -9.16 6.62 -28.09
N THR A 407 -9.72 5.57 -27.50
CA THR A 407 -8.99 4.34 -27.21
C THR A 407 -8.82 3.45 -28.45
N GLU A 408 -9.83 3.43 -29.33
CA GLU A 408 -9.83 2.65 -30.57
C GLU A 408 -8.66 3.01 -31.50
N ARG A 409 -8.15 4.25 -31.44
CA ARG A 409 -6.96 4.68 -32.22
C ARG A 409 -5.69 3.86 -31.92
N TRP A 410 -5.60 3.24 -30.74
CA TRP A 410 -4.46 2.43 -30.33
C TRP A 410 -4.57 0.97 -30.79
N THR A 411 -5.79 0.50 -31.09
CA THR A 411 -6.05 -0.90 -31.41
C THR A 411 -5.25 -1.42 -32.62
N PRO A 412 -4.99 -0.64 -33.70
CA PRO A 412 -4.17 -1.12 -34.81
C PRO A 412 -2.70 -1.32 -34.45
N LEU A 413 -2.24 -0.80 -33.30
CA LEU A 413 -0.85 -0.93 -32.86
C LEU A 413 -0.59 -2.26 -32.15
N PHE A 414 -1.63 -3.01 -31.79
CA PHE A 414 -1.45 -4.30 -31.15
C PHE A 414 -1.09 -5.38 -32.16
N ALA A 415 -0.13 -6.22 -31.82
CA ALA A 415 0.20 -7.41 -32.61
C ALA A 415 -0.97 -8.41 -32.70
N LYS A 416 -1.85 -8.44 -31.69
CA LYS A 416 -3.08 -9.24 -31.66
C LYS A 416 -4.28 -8.32 -31.38
N PRO A 417 -5.40 -8.44 -32.09
CA PRO A 417 -6.57 -7.61 -31.83
C PRO A 417 -7.04 -7.74 -30.37
N ILE A 418 -7.46 -6.61 -29.78
CA ILE A 418 -8.03 -6.55 -28.44
C ILE A 418 -9.50 -6.10 -28.51
N ALA A 419 -10.36 -6.69 -27.68
CA ALA A 419 -11.78 -6.38 -27.63
C ALA A 419 -12.05 -5.13 -26.78
N VAL A 420 -11.56 -3.97 -27.20
CA VAL A 420 -11.58 -2.73 -26.40
C VAL A 420 -12.98 -2.30 -25.92
N ARG A 421 -14.04 -2.67 -26.66
CA ARG A 421 -15.44 -2.41 -26.29
C ARG A 421 -15.93 -3.22 -25.08
N GLN A 422 -15.26 -4.33 -24.79
CA GLN A 422 -15.54 -5.22 -23.66
C GLN A 422 -14.67 -4.89 -22.45
N LEU A 423 -13.76 -3.92 -22.55
CA LEU A 423 -12.82 -3.59 -21.48
C LEU A 423 -13.54 -3.11 -20.22
N GLN A 424 -13.42 -3.87 -19.13
CA GLN A 424 -14.03 -3.57 -17.83
C GLN A 424 -12.99 -3.10 -16.81
N ASP A 425 -11.79 -3.68 -16.83
CA ASP A 425 -10.69 -3.29 -15.94
C ASP A 425 -9.40 -3.04 -16.70
N PHE A 426 -8.74 -1.95 -16.28
CA PHE A 426 -7.42 -1.56 -16.75
C PHE A 426 -6.74 -0.74 -15.64
N HIS A 427 -5.84 -1.37 -14.90
CA HIS A 427 -5.11 -0.72 -13.81
C HIS A 427 -3.61 -0.88 -14.01
N VAL A 428 -2.89 0.24 -14.11
CA VAL A 428 -1.43 0.24 -14.30
C VAL A 428 -0.73 0.20 -12.95
N HIS A 429 0.07 -0.83 -12.72
CA HIS A 429 0.87 -1.00 -11.50
C HIS A 429 2.23 -0.33 -11.64
N THR A 430 2.95 -0.62 -12.73
CA THR A 430 4.26 -0.04 -12.99
C THR A 430 4.48 0.32 -14.44
N LEU A 431 5.48 1.15 -14.68
CA LEU A 431 6.03 1.45 -16.00
C LEU A 431 7.54 1.56 -15.90
N THR A 432 8.25 0.76 -16.69
CA THR A 432 9.72 0.68 -16.66
C THR A 432 10.30 0.99 -18.04
N VAL A 433 11.38 1.76 -18.07
CA VAL A 433 12.19 1.95 -19.30
C VAL A 433 13.11 0.74 -19.43
N THR A 434 12.89 -0.07 -20.47
CA THR A 434 13.70 -1.29 -20.71
C THR A 434 14.84 -1.04 -21.69
N ARG A 435 14.63 -0.13 -22.64
CA ARG A 435 15.63 0.30 -23.62
C ARG A 435 15.37 1.74 -24.03
N GLN A 436 16.42 2.54 -24.18
CA GLN A 436 16.29 3.94 -24.61
C GLN A 436 17.41 4.33 -25.57
N SER A 437 17.03 5.09 -26.61
CA SER A 437 17.90 5.78 -27.55
C SER A 437 17.33 7.18 -27.84
N SER A 438 17.99 7.98 -28.68
CA SER A 438 17.52 9.32 -29.07
C SER A 438 16.26 9.30 -29.94
N ALA A 439 15.97 8.18 -30.63
CA ALA A 439 14.87 8.05 -31.57
C ALA A 439 13.80 7.03 -31.16
N GLU A 440 14.13 6.10 -30.27
CA GLU A 440 13.24 5.02 -29.84
C GLU A 440 13.43 4.68 -28.35
N VAL A 441 12.32 4.44 -27.66
CA VAL A 441 12.26 3.94 -26.28
C VAL A 441 11.31 2.76 -26.21
N ILE A 442 11.72 1.71 -25.51
CA ILE A 442 10.88 0.54 -25.20
C ILE A 442 10.52 0.60 -23.72
N LEU A 443 9.23 0.71 -23.45
CA LEU A 443 8.65 0.74 -22.11
C LEU A 443 7.92 -0.57 -21.84
N ARG A 444 8.00 -1.07 -20.62
CA ARG A 444 7.22 -2.21 -20.15
C ARG A 444 6.35 -1.78 -18.98
N ALA A 445 5.04 -1.87 -19.16
CA ALA A 445 4.05 -1.69 -18.11
C ALA A 445 3.60 -3.04 -17.57
N THR A 446 3.29 -3.11 -16.28
CA THR A 446 2.51 -4.20 -15.69
C THR A 446 1.14 -3.65 -15.31
N LEU A 447 0.10 -4.42 -15.61
CA LEU A 447 -1.26 -3.96 -15.43
C LEU A 447 -2.24 -5.11 -15.19
N ASP A 448 -3.32 -4.82 -14.49
CA ASP A 448 -4.49 -5.69 -14.46
C ASP A 448 -5.41 -5.36 -15.63
N LEU A 449 -5.88 -6.40 -16.32
CA LEU A 449 -6.72 -6.31 -17.51
C LEU A 449 -7.90 -7.28 -17.39
N ASN A 450 -9.09 -6.79 -17.71
CA ASN A 450 -10.27 -7.64 -17.82
C ASN A 450 -11.21 -7.21 -18.94
N PHE A 451 -11.78 -8.18 -19.65
CA PHE A 451 -12.76 -7.99 -20.72
C PHE A 451 -14.13 -8.64 -20.40
N ASP A 452 -14.24 -9.41 -19.33
CA ASP A 452 -15.47 -10.10 -18.93
C ASP A 452 -15.80 -9.82 -17.45
N GLU A 453 -16.81 -10.49 -16.90
CA GLU A 453 -17.18 -10.34 -15.48
C GLU A 453 -16.23 -11.10 -14.52
N GLY A 454 -15.14 -11.68 -15.03
CA GLY A 454 -14.18 -12.45 -14.25
C GLY A 454 -13.25 -11.59 -13.40
N SER A 455 -12.28 -12.22 -12.73
CA SER A 455 -11.22 -11.49 -12.04
C SER A 455 -10.21 -10.93 -13.06
N PRO A 456 -9.71 -9.69 -12.85
CA PRO A 456 -8.66 -9.15 -13.70
C PRO A 456 -7.44 -10.06 -13.76
N LYS A 457 -6.88 -10.18 -14.97
CA LYS A 457 -5.64 -10.92 -15.21
C LYS A 457 -4.48 -9.94 -15.24
N ARG A 458 -3.36 -10.34 -14.62
CA ARG A 458 -2.13 -9.56 -14.69
C ARG A 458 -1.44 -9.79 -16.03
N GLU A 459 -1.14 -8.69 -16.70
CA GLU A 459 -0.52 -8.65 -18.02
C GLU A 459 0.70 -7.72 -18.01
N ALA A 460 1.62 -7.96 -18.95
CA ALA A 460 2.66 -7.02 -19.32
C ALA A 460 2.37 -6.42 -20.70
N PHE A 461 2.44 -5.09 -20.77
CA PHE A 461 2.34 -4.35 -22.02
C PHE A 461 3.72 -3.80 -22.37
N THR A 462 4.24 -4.19 -23.53
CA THR A 462 5.45 -3.58 -24.09
C THR A 462 5.02 -2.50 -25.10
N LEU A 463 5.42 -1.27 -24.84
CA LEU A 463 5.16 -0.10 -25.68
C LEU A 463 6.45 0.30 -26.39
N THR A 464 6.44 0.30 -27.72
CA THR A 464 7.53 0.89 -28.52
C THR A 464 7.14 2.32 -28.85
N VAL A 465 7.91 3.29 -28.36
CA VAL A 465 7.69 4.72 -28.58
C VAL A 465 8.82 5.27 -29.44
N ARG A 466 8.48 5.93 -30.55
CA ARG A 466 9.47 6.52 -31.47
C ARG A 466 9.28 8.00 -31.62
N ARG A 467 10.38 8.71 -31.85
CA ARG A 467 10.34 10.13 -32.23
C ARG A 467 10.15 10.24 -33.73
N GLN A 468 9.05 10.84 -34.17
CA GLN A 468 8.73 11.14 -35.56
C GLN A 468 8.30 12.59 -35.68
N GLU A 469 8.86 13.33 -36.65
CA GLU A 469 8.54 14.74 -36.88
C GLU A 469 8.67 15.61 -35.61
N GLY A 470 9.72 15.32 -34.82
CA GLY A 470 10.00 16.03 -33.57
C GLY A 470 9.09 15.66 -32.39
N ARG A 471 8.17 14.70 -32.52
CA ARG A 471 7.25 14.27 -31.46
C ARG A 471 7.37 12.79 -31.14
N TRP A 472 7.23 12.43 -29.87
CA TRP A 472 7.14 11.04 -29.44
C TRP A 472 5.76 10.45 -29.72
N GLN A 473 5.71 9.25 -30.28
CA GLN A 473 4.48 8.54 -30.63
C GLN A 473 4.62 7.04 -30.31
N VAL A 474 3.56 6.43 -29.80
CA VAL A 474 3.49 4.97 -29.66
C VAL A 474 3.35 4.36 -31.06
N LYS A 475 4.19 3.36 -31.37
CA LYS A 475 4.27 2.72 -32.68
C LYS A 475 3.92 1.23 -32.66
N ALA A 476 4.06 0.58 -31.51
CA ALA A 476 3.68 -0.82 -31.34
C ALA A 476 3.31 -1.10 -29.90
N LEU A 477 2.34 -1.99 -29.73
CA LEU A 477 1.89 -2.52 -28.45
C LEU A 477 1.94 -4.05 -28.51
N THR A 478 2.56 -4.66 -27.52
CA THR A 478 2.57 -6.12 -27.35
C THR A 478 2.06 -6.46 -25.97
N GLN A 479 1.00 -7.24 -25.92
CA GLN A 479 0.45 -7.81 -24.69
C GLN A 479 1.04 -9.20 -24.45
N GLN A 480 1.43 -9.49 -23.21
CA GLN A 480 1.91 -10.79 -22.77
C GLN A 480 1.34 -11.11 -21.38
N PRO A 481 0.74 -12.30 -21.17
CA PRO A 481 0.29 -12.68 -19.85
C PRO A 481 1.49 -12.81 -18.90
N LEU A 482 1.33 -12.40 -17.64
CA LEU A 482 2.30 -12.75 -16.60
C LEU A 482 2.07 -14.17 -16.11
N ILE A 483 3.12 -14.75 -15.55
CA ILE A 483 3.05 -16.09 -14.96
C ILE A 483 2.19 -15.98 -13.70
N ALA A 484 1.13 -16.77 -13.60
CA ALA A 484 0.34 -16.87 -12.37
C ALA A 484 1.16 -17.48 -11.23
N SER A 485 0.77 -17.24 -9.97
CA SER A 485 1.39 -17.92 -8.83
C SER A 485 1.31 -19.44 -9.00
N LEU A 486 2.28 -20.15 -8.45
CA LEU A 486 2.50 -21.58 -8.74
C LEU A 486 1.87 -22.52 -7.73
N THR A 487 1.22 -21.97 -6.71
CA THR A 487 0.70 -22.73 -5.59
C THR A 487 -0.82 -22.77 -5.65
N PHE A 488 -1.30 -23.96 -6.01
CA PHE A 488 -2.33 -24.66 -5.24
C PHE A 488 -1.69 -25.95 -4.73
#